data_AF-A0A0M4JJ73-F1
#
_entry.id   AF-A0A0M4JJ73-F1
#
_cell.length_a   1.000
_cell.length_b   1.000
_cell.length_c   1.000
_cell.angle_alpha   90.00
_cell.angle_beta   90.00
_cell.angle_gamma   90.00
#
_symmetry.space_group_name_H-M   'P 1'
#
loop_
_entity.id
_entity.type
_entity.pdbx_description
1 polymer ?
#
loop_
_entity_poly.entity_id
_entity_poly.type
_entity_poly.pdbx_seq_one_letter_code
_entity_poly.pdbx_strand_id
1 'polypeptide(L)'
;MKFNKDFEFSLKVMILMVLVAFLAFDFVLQIYSPKKNLEGIPTLERLNIYYSFFTTQSNYAVVFYLAMAIFMKKIYNTKPPFSVELAMTVYISLTMIVFWFGLLASVDEMGAYYPSSWVSTSVLHIFIPSIMIGYFIFSCGDQYYSPRKYSKFSLPMNCLYPTGYLIFTMIRGELRYNFYSPEFYSRIYSPPSGNISSAFSGYDYFWNNIWSPENGVIDKTRHFTEQMWYPYWFLNIHQYELSYTVDGQKFIARESFGPQWLVISTFLFACLCITLIVVGLQFIYLRWNNGKFYRWHDIEGKLITREEHAYRIQKQKLKKVTIKNQAKMNLIHKKTEYKVFLKGIKVLEKNERKAKKRDYIKNKLLERKLKIASIKNSKLAEKNNKIQIKRWILSINYKDRAYVKDNLREAERYKKLVKNGVLIFKTKYVN
;
A
#
# COMPACT_ATOMS: atom_id res chain seq x y z
N MET A 1 -23.92 -1.55 10.77
CA MET A 1 -24.71 -0.43 11.33
C MET A 1 -24.77 0.65 10.27
N LYS A 2 -25.96 1.13 9.90
CA LYS A 2 -26.09 2.37 9.13
C LYS A 2 -25.96 3.50 10.15
N PHE A 3 -24.89 4.30 10.07
CA PHE A 3 -24.82 5.54 10.85
C PHE A 3 -25.97 6.46 10.41
N ASN A 4 -26.42 7.33 11.31
CA ASN A 4 -27.34 8.40 10.93
C ASN A 4 -26.67 9.22 9.80
N LYS A 5 -27.38 9.45 8.69
CA LYS A 5 -26.85 10.16 7.52
C LYS A 5 -26.40 11.57 7.87
N ASP A 6 -27.11 12.23 8.78
CA ASP A 6 -26.81 13.60 9.21
C ASP A 6 -25.56 13.63 10.10
N PHE A 7 -25.38 12.58 10.91
CA PHE A 7 -24.15 12.39 11.68
C PHE A 7 -22.96 12.09 10.77
N GLU A 8 -23.11 11.22 9.77
CA GLU A 8 -22.05 10.92 8.79
C GLU A 8 -21.61 12.17 8.03
N PHE A 9 -22.57 13.01 7.62
CA PHE A 9 -22.29 14.29 6.96
C PHE A 9 -21.55 15.26 7.90
N SER A 10 -22.09 15.48 9.11
CA SER A 10 -21.51 16.40 10.10
C SER A 10 -20.10 15.98 10.49
N LEU A 11 -19.87 14.67 10.66
CA LEU A 11 -18.55 14.10 10.95
C LEU A 11 -17.55 14.40 9.82
N LYS A 12 -17.95 14.21 8.55
CA LYS A 12 -17.08 14.52 7.40
C LYS A 12 -16.72 16.00 7.31
N VAL A 13 -17.69 16.88 7.57
CA VAL A 13 -17.47 18.34 7.58
C VAL A 13 -16.54 18.74 8.72
N MET A 14 -16.75 18.19 9.92
CA MET A 14 -15.85 18.42 11.06
C MET A 14 -14.43 17.95 10.77
N ILE A 15 -14.25 16.74 10.23
CA ILE A 15 -12.94 16.21 9.81
C ILE A 15 -12.32 17.12 8.75
N LEU A 16 -13.09 17.58 7.76
CA LEU A 16 -12.58 18.48 6.73
C LEU A 16 -12.08 19.81 7.32
N MET A 17 -12.86 20.44 8.21
CA MET A 17 -12.45 21.70 8.87
C MET A 17 -11.18 21.50 9.70
N VAL A 18 -11.10 20.42 10.47
CA VAL A 18 -9.90 20.07 11.26
C VAL A 18 -8.70 19.86 10.33
N LEU A 19 -8.86 19.15 9.21
CA LEU A 19 -7.78 18.91 8.26
C LEU A 19 -7.30 20.19 7.58
N VAL A 20 -8.22 21.06 7.16
CA VAL A 20 -7.86 22.35 6.55
C VAL A 20 -7.10 23.22 7.55
N ALA A 21 -7.60 23.33 8.78
CA ALA A 21 -6.91 24.07 9.84
C ALA A 21 -5.53 23.47 10.13
N PHE A 22 -5.42 22.14 10.14
CA PHE A 22 -4.16 21.46 10.36
C PHE A 22 -3.16 21.67 9.22
N LEU A 23 -3.61 21.65 7.95
CA LEU A 23 -2.72 21.93 6.82
C LEU A 23 -2.28 23.39 6.77
N ALA A 24 -3.15 24.33 7.14
CA ALA A 24 -2.76 25.71 7.28
C ALA A 24 -1.70 25.86 8.39
N PHE A 25 -1.91 25.21 9.53
CA PHE A 25 -0.94 25.19 10.63
C PHE A 25 0.38 24.53 10.24
N ASP A 26 0.34 23.36 9.61
CA ASP A 26 1.54 22.64 9.13
C ASP A 26 2.30 23.47 8.10
N PHE A 27 1.60 24.09 7.14
CA PHE A 27 2.21 24.99 6.17
C PHE A 27 2.94 26.16 6.87
N VAL A 28 2.27 26.85 7.80
CA VAL A 28 2.89 27.95 8.57
C VAL A 28 4.10 27.44 9.36
N LEU A 29 3.98 26.29 10.02
CA LEU A 29 5.06 25.70 10.80
C LEU A 29 6.26 25.35 9.92
N GLN A 30 6.07 24.73 8.76
CA GLN A 30 7.16 24.37 7.85
C GLN A 30 7.86 25.58 7.22
N ILE A 31 7.19 26.74 7.19
CA ILE A 31 7.77 27.96 6.62
C ILE A 31 8.48 28.82 7.66
N TYR A 32 7.90 28.99 8.84
CA TYR A 32 8.42 29.89 9.88
C TYR A 32 9.17 29.17 11.01
N SER A 33 8.94 27.87 11.19
CA SER A 33 9.62 27.02 12.17
C SER A 33 10.00 25.68 11.52
N PRO A 34 10.79 25.69 10.44
CA PRO A 34 11.12 24.50 9.68
C PRO A 34 11.95 23.51 10.52
N LYS A 35 12.18 22.31 9.98
CA LYS A 35 13.16 21.39 10.54
C LYS A 35 14.54 22.03 10.62
N LYS A 36 15.37 21.60 11.57
CA LYS A 36 16.72 22.14 11.80
C LYS A 36 17.59 22.19 10.53
N ASN A 37 17.49 21.16 9.68
CA ASN A 37 18.26 21.05 8.43
C ASN A 37 17.73 21.94 7.29
N LEU A 38 16.65 22.69 7.50
CA LEU A 38 16.05 23.62 6.54
C LEU A 38 16.10 25.08 7.03
N GLU A 39 16.55 25.35 8.26
CA GLU A 39 16.64 26.70 8.84
C GLU A 39 17.63 27.62 8.07
N GLY A 40 18.69 27.04 7.51
CA GLY A 40 19.66 27.73 6.65
C GLY A 40 19.20 27.93 5.21
N ILE A 41 18.01 27.45 4.84
CA ILE A 41 17.45 27.57 3.48
C ILE A 41 16.43 28.72 3.45
N PRO A 42 16.46 29.63 2.46
CA PRO A 42 15.49 30.72 2.35
C PRO A 42 14.03 30.27 2.23
N THR A 43 13.09 31.15 2.57
CA THR A 43 11.65 30.83 2.60
C THR A 43 11.10 30.30 1.27
N LEU A 44 11.47 30.91 0.15
CA LEU A 44 11.00 30.46 -1.18
C LEU A 44 11.50 29.05 -1.54
N GLU A 45 12.73 28.74 -1.14
CA GLU A 45 13.32 27.43 -1.34
C GLU A 45 12.67 26.38 -0.43
N ARG A 46 12.36 26.74 0.83
CA ARG A 46 11.58 25.89 1.75
C ARG A 46 10.19 25.59 1.21
N LEU A 47 9.50 26.57 0.62
CA LEU A 47 8.18 26.36 -0.02
C LEU A 47 8.26 25.32 -1.14
N ASN A 48 9.26 25.42 -2.01
CA ASN A 48 9.45 24.46 -3.09
C ASN A 48 9.78 23.06 -2.55
N ILE A 49 10.60 22.95 -1.50
CA ILE A 49 10.86 21.69 -0.81
C ILE A 49 9.59 21.12 -0.19
N TYR A 50 8.80 21.93 0.52
CA TYR A 50 7.57 21.52 1.18
C TYR A 50 6.57 20.85 0.22
N TYR A 51 6.31 21.48 -0.93
CA TYR A 51 5.39 20.93 -1.94
C TYR A 51 5.97 19.79 -2.77
N SER A 52 7.27 19.53 -2.67
CA SER A 52 7.90 18.40 -3.35
C SER A 52 7.67 17.06 -2.64
N PHE A 53 7.32 17.07 -1.35
CA PHE A 53 7.01 15.86 -0.61
C PHE A 53 5.66 15.28 -1.03
N PHE A 54 5.68 14.02 -1.42
CA PHE A 54 4.46 13.27 -1.74
C PHE A 54 3.48 13.21 -0.56
N THR A 55 3.98 13.20 0.68
CA THR A 55 3.11 13.27 1.86
C THR A 55 2.32 14.56 1.93
N THR A 56 2.97 15.70 1.68
CA THR A 56 2.31 17.01 1.58
C THR A 56 1.23 16.97 0.50
N GLN A 57 1.60 16.60 -0.73
CA GLN A 57 0.67 16.50 -1.86
C GLN A 57 -0.51 15.58 -1.53
N SER A 58 -0.27 14.49 -0.79
CA SER A 58 -1.31 13.56 -0.39
C SER A 58 -2.30 14.09 0.62
N ASN A 59 -1.84 14.91 1.57
CA ASN A 59 -2.74 15.52 2.53
C ASN A 59 -3.67 16.54 1.85
N TYR A 60 -3.17 17.30 0.88
CA TYR A 60 -4.01 18.18 0.05
C TYR A 60 -4.99 17.39 -0.81
N ALA A 61 -4.56 16.28 -1.42
CA ALA A 61 -5.44 15.41 -2.20
C ALA A 61 -6.56 14.81 -1.34
N VAL A 62 -6.28 14.47 -0.08
CA VAL A 62 -7.27 14.03 0.91
C VAL A 62 -8.32 15.09 1.20
N VAL A 63 -7.90 16.33 1.46
CA VAL A 63 -8.81 17.45 1.70
C VAL A 63 -9.69 17.69 0.47
N PHE A 64 -9.11 17.70 -0.72
CA PHE A 64 -9.86 17.84 -1.97
C PHE A 64 -10.86 16.70 -2.16
N TYR A 65 -10.46 15.46 -1.90
CA TYR A 65 -11.34 14.29 -1.96
C TYR A 65 -12.51 14.41 -0.97
N LEU A 66 -12.27 14.82 0.28
CA LEU A 66 -13.31 14.99 1.28
C LEU A 66 -14.29 16.11 0.90
N ALA A 67 -13.78 17.23 0.40
CA ALA A 67 -14.60 18.31 -0.14
C ALA A 67 -15.48 17.80 -1.28
N MET A 68 -14.89 17.12 -2.28
CA MET A 68 -15.63 16.50 -3.39
C MET A 68 -16.68 15.52 -2.88
N ALA A 69 -16.35 14.65 -1.92
CA ALA A 69 -17.28 13.68 -1.36
C ALA A 69 -18.47 14.33 -0.65
N ILE A 70 -18.25 15.44 0.07
CA ILE A 70 -19.29 16.23 0.75
C ILE A 70 -20.18 16.91 -0.28
N PHE A 71 -19.61 17.57 -1.29
CA PHE A 71 -20.37 18.26 -2.33
C PHE A 71 -21.18 17.29 -3.19
N MET A 72 -20.60 16.15 -3.62
CA MET A 72 -21.35 15.12 -4.34
C MET A 72 -22.55 14.61 -3.53
N LYS A 73 -22.36 14.43 -2.22
CA LYS A 73 -23.42 13.99 -1.34
C LYS A 73 -24.51 15.04 -1.14
N LYS A 74 -24.15 16.32 -1.04
CA LYS A 74 -25.13 17.41 -0.80
C LYS A 74 -25.88 17.82 -2.06
N ILE A 75 -25.18 17.96 -3.19
CA ILE A 75 -25.73 18.47 -4.45
C ILE A 75 -26.44 17.36 -5.22
N TYR A 76 -25.80 16.19 -5.36
CA TYR A 76 -26.30 15.12 -6.22
C TYR A 76 -26.88 13.93 -5.43
N ASN A 77 -26.76 13.93 -4.10
CA ASN A 77 -27.11 12.78 -3.24
C ASN A 77 -26.37 11.47 -3.63
N THR A 78 -25.25 11.59 -4.34
CA THR A 78 -24.43 10.47 -4.81
C THR A 78 -23.19 10.29 -3.93
N LYS A 79 -22.60 9.09 -3.98
CA LYS A 79 -21.29 8.81 -3.38
C LYS A 79 -20.21 8.91 -4.47
N PRO A 80 -18.96 9.23 -4.10
CA PRO A 80 -17.85 9.13 -5.03
C PRO A 80 -17.75 7.73 -5.66
N PRO A 81 -17.29 7.61 -6.91
CA PRO A 81 -17.02 6.32 -7.52
C PRO A 81 -16.01 5.53 -6.68
N PHE A 82 -16.29 4.26 -6.40
CA PHE A 82 -15.40 3.40 -5.60
C PHE A 82 -13.95 3.40 -6.09
N SER A 83 -13.71 3.50 -7.40
CA SER A 83 -12.35 3.56 -7.94
C SER A 83 -11.56 4.76 -7.40
N VAL A 84 -12.22 5.90 -7.19
CA VAL A 84 -11.62 7.10 -6.60
C VAL A 84 -11.39 6.91 -5.11
N GLU A 85 -12.39 6.38 -4.38
CA GLU A 85 -12.24 6.09 -2.95
C GLU A 85 -11.10 5.09 -2.68
N LEU A 86 -10.99 4.07 -3.53
CA LEU A 86 -9.94 3.07 -3.49
C LEU A 86 -8.57 3.68 -3.83
N ALA A 87 -8.49 4.51 -4.87
CA ALA A 87 -7.26 5.22 -5.23
C ALA A 87 -6.76 6.06 -4.05
N MET A 88 -7.63 6.88 -3.46
CA MET A 88 -7.30 7.71 -2.31
C MET A 88 -6.89 6.87 -1.10
N THR A 89 -7.61 5.80 -0.79
CA THR A 89 -7.27 4.93 0.36
C THR A 89 -5.92 4.25 0.18
N VAL A 90 -5.64 3.72 -1.01
CA VAL A 90 -4.34 3.12 -1.34
C VAL A 90 -3.24 4.15 -1.21
N TYR A 91 -3.50 5.35 -1.72
CA TYR A 91 -2.54 6.43 -1.71
C TYR A 91 -2.21 6.89 -0.29
N ILE A 92 -3.21 7.12 0.57
CA ILE A 92 -3.03 7.41 2.01
C ILE A 92 -2.29 6.28 2.73
N SER A 93 -2.57 5.03 2.38
CA SER A 93 -1.90 3.87 2.99
C SER A 93 -0.44 3.79 2.57
N LEU A 94 -0.15 4.07 1.30
CA LEU A 94 1.21 4.17 0.79
C LEU A 94 1.95 5.32 1.47
N THR A 95 1.32 6.48 1.62
CA THR A 95 1.96 7.66 2.23
C THR A 95 2.34 7.39 3.66
N MET A 96 1.44 6.81 4.45
CA MET A 96 1.74 6.35 5.80
C MET A 96 2.93 5.37 5.81
N ILE A 97 2.93 4.33 4.98
CA ILE A 97 4.02 3.32 4.99
C ILE A 97 5.36 3.93 4.56
N VAL A 98 5.38 4.64 3.43
CA VAL A 98 6.61 5.22 2.85
C VAL A 98 7.16 6.33 3.74
N PHE A 99 6.30 7.16 4.32
CA PHE A 99 6.72 8.21 5.25
C PHE A 99 7.40 7.62 6.47
N TRP A 100 6.76 6.68 7.16
CA TRP A 100 7.34 6.10 8.38
C TRP A 100 8.59 5.29 8.08
N PHE A 101 8.63 4.57 6.96
CA PHE A 101 9.86 3.89 6.55
C PHE A 101 10.97 4.89 6.20
N GLY A 102 10.66 5.94 5.44
CA GLY A 102 11.64 6.97 5.05
C GLY A 102 12.18 7.74 6.26
N LEU A 103 11.32 8.06 7.23
CA LEU A 103 11.68 8.73 8.47
C LEU A 103 12.54 7.84 9.38
N LEU A 104 12.11 6.60 9.63
CA LEU A 104 12.81 5.67 10.53
C LEU A 104 14.13 5.15 9.93
N ALA A 105 14.27 5.16 8.60
CA ALA A 105 15.49 4.74 7.92
C ALA A 105 16.54 5.87 7.77
N SER A 106 16.19 7.12 8.07
CA SER A 106 17.13 8.26 8.00
C SER A 106 17.46 8.79 9.39
N VAL A 107 18.70 8.56 9.82
CA VAL A 107 19.23 9.04 11.10
C VAL A 107 19.20 10.57 11.15
N ASP A 108 19.54 11.23 10.03
CA ASP A 108 19.53 12.68 9.89
C ASP A 108 18.12 13.26 10.02
N GLU A 109 17.11 12.56 9.48
CA GLU A 109 15.73 13.02 9.58
C GLU A 109 15.20 12.97 11.00
N MET A 110 15.45 11.90 11.75
CA MET A 110 14.91 11.77 13.11
C MET A 110 15.41 12.87 14.06
N GLY A 111 16.67 13.29 13.92
CA GLY A 111 17.28 14.34 14.75
C GLY A 111 16.86 15.77 14.39
N ALA A 112 16.29 15.96 13.18
CA ALA A 112 15.96 17.28 12.65
C ALA A 112 14.62 17.85 13.13
N TYR A 113 13.73 17.01 13.69
CA TYR A 113 12.39 17.45 14.14
C TYR A 113 12.42 18.04 15.55
N TYR A 114 11.71 19.15 15.71
CA TYR A 114 11.36 19.67 17.03
C TYR A 114 10.24 18.82 17.67
N PRO A 115 10.11 18.80 19.02
CA PRO A 115 9.03 18.08 19.69
C PRO A 115 7.62 18.45 19.20
N SER A 116 7.38 19.73 18.88
CA SER A 116 6.12 20.20 18.28
C SER A 116 5.88 19.61 16.89
N SER A 117 6.92 19.54 16.06
CA SER A 117 6.88 18.93 14.72
C SER A 117 6.58 17.43 14.79
N TRP A 118 7.00 16.73 15.84
CA TRP A 118 6.66 15.32 16.05
C TRP A 118 5.16 15.10 16.29
N VAL A 119 4.54 15.93 17.13
CA VAL A 119 3.09 15.88 17.34
C VAL A 119 2.36 16.12 16.01
N SER A 120 2.80 17.14 15.26
CA SER A 120 2.22 17.44 13.95
C SER A 120 2.29 16.23 13.00
N THR A 121 3.49 15.65 12.94
CA THR A 121 3.83 14.52 12.10
C THR A 121 3.01 13.28 12.43
N SER A 122 2.88 12.92 13.71
CA SER A 122 2.08 11.76 14.13
C SER A 122 0.60 11.92 13.80
N VAL A 123 0.04 13.12 13.95
CA VAL A 123 -1.35 13.41 13.60
C VAL A 123 -1.59 13.26 12.10
N LEU A 124 -0.77 13.89 11.26
CA LEU A 124 -0.91 13.85 9.79
C LEU A 124 -0.60 12.49 9.17
N HIS A 125 0.38 11.75 9.72
CA HIS A 125 0.92 10.58 9.05
C HIS A 125 0.61 9.26 9.77
N ILE A 126 -0.08 9.27 10.91
CA ILE A 126 -0.62 8.07 11.57
C ILE A 126 -2.12 8.21 11.79
N PHE A 127 -2.53 9.18 12.60
CA PHE A 127 -3.90 9.21 13.13
C PHE A 127 -4.93 9.48 12.03
N ILE A 128 -4.73 10.54 11.24
CA ILE A 128 -5.62 10.88 10.13
C ILE A 128 -5.67 9.74 9.09
N PRO A 129 -4.53 9.23 8.57
CA PRO A 129 -4.51 8.08 7.67
C PRO A 129 -5.24 6.86 8.23
N SER A 130 -5.01 6.51 9.50
CA SER A 130 -5.64 5.36 10.14
C SER A 130 -7.16 5.50 10.23
N ILE A 131 -7.65 6.71 10.58
CA ILE A 131 -9.08 7.02 10.61
C ILE A 131 -9.69 6.90 9.20
N MET A 132 -9.01 7.41 8.17
CA MET A 132 -9.50 7.35 6.80
C MET A 132 -9.52 5.92 6.23
N ILE A 133 -8.45 5.15 6.47
CA ILE A 133 -8.38 3.73 6.09
C ILE A 133 -9.47 2.94 6.83
N GLY A 134 -9.64 3.21 8.12
CA GLY A 134 -10.71 2.63 8.93
C GLY A 134 -12.09 2.97 8.36
N TYR A 135 -12.34 4.24 8.05
CA TYR A 135 -13.57 4.69 7.42
C TYR A 135 -13.83 3.95 6.11
N PHE A 136 -12.85 3.84 5.20
CA PHE A 136 -12.99 3.07 3.95
C PHE A 136 -13.35 1.60 4.22
N ILE A 137 -12.64 0.95 5.15
CA ILE A 137 -12.90 -0.44 5.55
C ILE A 137 -14.35 -0.62 6.03
N PHE A 138 -14.88 0.36 6.78
CA PHE A 138 -16.25 0.34 7.31
C PHE A 138 -17.32 0.81 6.32
N SER A 139 -16.99 1.61 5.32
CA SER A 139 -17.95 2.16 4.35
C SER A 139 -18.03 1.37 3.04
N CYS A 140 -16.96 0.67 2.63
CA CYS A 140 -16.93 -0.11 1.39
C CYS A 140 -17.91 -1.30 1.38
N GLY A 141 -18.02 -2.00 0.26
CA GLY A 141 -18.75 -3.25 0.14
C GLY A 141 -20.17 -3.13 -0.42
N ASP A 142 -20.56 -1.95 -0.89
CA ASP A 142 -21.87 -1.69 -1.52
C ASP A 142 -21.96 -2.26 -2.93
N GLN A 143 -20.83 -2.38 -3.64
CA GLN A 143 -20.79 -2.88 -5.02
C GLN A 143 -19.66 -3.89 -5.23
N TYR A 144 -19.91 -4.86 -6.11
CA TYR A 144 -18.90 -5.82 -6.54
C TYR A 144 -18.04 -5.25 -7.66
N TYR A 145 -16.72 -5.40 -7.52
CA TYR A 145 -15.76 -5.01 -8.55
C TYR A 145 -14.93 -6.20 -8.99
N SER A 146 -15.06 -6.58 -10.26
CA SER A 146 -14.28 -7.68 -10.85
C SER A 146 -12.79 -7.32 -10.90
N PRO A 147 -11.88 -8.12 -10.28
CA PRO A 147 -10.44 -7.86 -10.31
C PRO A 147 -9.90 -7.71 -11.73
N ARG A 148 -10.40 -8.50 -12.68
CA ARG A 148 -9.96 -8.43 -14.07
C ARG A 148 -10.38 -7.15 -14.77
N LYS A 149 -11.61 -6.66 -14.51
CA LYS A 149 -12.09 -5.38 -15.07
C LYS A 149 -11.31 -4.22 -14.46
N TYR A 150 -11.09 -4.29 -13.15
CA TYR A 150 -10.27 -3.34 -12.41
C TYR A 150 -8.84 -3.25 -12.97
N SER A 151 -8.18 -4.39 -13.20
CA SER A 151 -6.80 -4.44 -13.72
C SER A 151 -6.61 -3.81 -15.11
N LYS A 152 -7.66 -3.72 -15.93
CA LYS A 152 -7.55 -3.21 -17.30
C LYS A 152 -7.53 -1.69 -17.40
N PHE A 153 -8.29 -1.01 -16.54
CA PHE A 153 -8.49 0.44 -16.66
C PHE A 153 -8.20 1.16 -15.34
N SER A 154 -8.85 0.75 -14.26
CA SER A 154 -8.71 1.43 -12.97
C SER A 154 -7.34 1.28 -12.34
N LEU A 155 -6.71 0.10 -12.46
CA LEU A 155 -5.37 -0.13 -11.92
C LEU A 155 -4.31 0.76 -12.61
N PRO A 156 -4.17 0.78 -13.97
CA PRO A 156 -3.29 1.73 -14.63
C PRO A 156 -3.58 3.18 -14.27
N MET A 157 -4.87 3.58 -14.27
CA MET A 157 -5.27 4.95 -13.93
C MET A 157 -4.82 5.34 -12.51
N ASN A 158 -5.00 4.43 -11.54
CA ASN A 158 -4.57 4.65 -10.16
C ASN A 158 -3.04 4.64 -10.00
N CYS A 159 -2.31 4.01 -10.92
CA CYS A 159 -0.84 4.05 -10.96
C CYS A 159 -0.27 5.26 -11.73
N LEU A 160 -1.08 6.04 -12.45
CA LEU A 160 -0.60 7.22 -13.17
C LEU A 160 -0.03 8.27 -12.22
N TYR A 161 -0.73 8.52 -11.10
CA TYR A 161 -0.26 9.51 -10.13
C TYR A 161 1.12 9.16 -9.52
N PRO A 162 1.36 7.99 -8.91
CA PRO A 162 2.68 7.68 -8.33
C PRO A 162 3.78 7.63 -9.39
N THR A 163 3.46 7.21 -10.62
CA THR A 163 4.39 7.28 -11.76
C THR A 163 4.72 8.73 -12.12
N GLY A 164 3.71 9.59 -12.23
CA GLY A 164 3.89 11.02 -12.50
C GLY A 164 4.67 11.74 -11.41
N TYR A 165 4.41 11.40 -10.14
CA TYR A 165 5.17 11.90 -9.00
C TYR A 165 6.63 11.49 -9.08
N LEU A 166 6.93 10.22 -9.38
CA LEU A 166 8.31 9.76 -9.56
C LEU A 166 9.01 10.60 -10.64
N ILE A 167 8.41 10.73 -11.82
CA ILE A 167 8.96 11.55 -12.92
C ILE A 167 9.23 12.99 -12.45
N PHE A 168 8.25 13.61 -11.81
CA PHE A 168 8.39 14.96 -11.24
C PHE A 168 9.56 15.05 -10.26
N THR A 169 9.67 14.13 -9.30
CA THR A 169 10.76 14.16 -8.31
C THR A 169 12.13 13.94 -8.91
N MET A 170 12.25 13.09 -9.93
CA MET A 170 13.52 12.85 -10.60
C MET A 170 13.97 14.08 -11.38
N ILE A 171 13.07 14.69 -12.16
CA ILE A 171 13.35 15.93 -12.92
C ILE A 171 13.72 17.06 -11.96
N ARG A 172 12.93 17.26 -10.90
CA ARG A 172 13.21 18.28 -9.89
C ARG A 172 14.58 18.06 -9.23
N GLY A 173 14.88 16.83 -8.84
CA GLY A 173 16.13 16.49 -8.18
C GLY A 173 17.34 16.79 -9.04
N GLU A 174 17.30 16.40 -10.31
CA GLU A 174 18.36 16.71 -11.28
C GLU A 174 18.54 18.22 -11.48
N LEU A 175 17.46 18.97 -11.71
CA LEU A 175 17.53 20.42 -11.87
C LEU A 175 18.14 21.10 -10.64
N ARG A 176 17.71 20.69 -9.44
CA ARG A 176 18.22 21.27 -8.20
C ARG A 176 19.64 20.85 -7.88
N TYR A 177 20.03 19.63 -8.20
CA TYR A 177 21.42 19.18 -8.04
C TYR A 177 22.37 20.05 -8.88
N ASN A 178 21.95 20.41 -10.11
CA ASN A 178 22.71 21.29 -10.98
C ASN A 178 22.83 22.73 -10.43
N PHE A 179 21.79 23.26 -9.76
CA PHE A 179 21.85 24.59 -9.14
C PHE A 179 22.59 24.64 -7.80
N TYR A 180 22.43 23.58 -6.99
CA TYR A 180 22.86 23.53 -5.61
C TYR A 180 23.86 22.40 -5.39
N SER A 181 24.84 22.27 -6.29
CA SER A 181 25.80 21.17 -6.31
C SER A 181 26.66 21.06 -5.04
N PRO A 182 27.42 19.96 -4.84
CA PRO A 182 28.38 19.86 -3.74
C PRO A 182 29.44 20.97 -3.73
N GLU A 183 29.80 21.49 -4.91
CA GLU A 183 30.70 22.64 -5.04
C GLU A 183 30.05 23.91 -4.49
N PHE A 184 28.78 24.15 -4.84
CA PHE A 184 28.00 25.25 -4.28
C PHE A 184 27.92 25.14 -2.75
N TYR A 185 27.62 23.94 -2.22
CA TYR A 185 27.60 23.68 -0.79
C TYR A 185 28.93 24.06 -0.13
N SER A 186 30.06 23.57 -0.65
CA SER A 186 31.38 23.89 -0.12
C SER A 186 31.66 25.39 -0.15
N ARG A 187 31.31 26.07 -1.24
CA ARG A 187 31.52 27.52 -1.41
C ARG A 187 30.75 28.36 -0.40
N ILE A 188 29.51 28.00 -0.09
CA ILE A 188 28.68 28.78 0.83
C ILE A 188 28.90 28.42 2.30
N TYR A 189 29.56 27.31 2.64
CA TYR A 189 29.82 26.92 4.03
C TYR A 189 31.30 26.95 4.42
N SER A 190 32.21 27.24 3.48
CA SER A 190 33.63 27.44 3.77
C SER A 190 33.93 28.93 3.95
N PRO A 191 34.02 29.45 5.19
CA PRO A 191 34.40 30.84 5.42
C PRO A 191 35.82 31.12 4.87
N PRO A 192 36.11 32.36 4.43
CA PRO A 192 37.43 32.71 3.93
C PRO A 192 38.49 32.51 5.02
N SER A 193 39.58 31.81 4.69
CA SER A 193 40.73 31.65 5.58
C SER A 193 41.70 32.84 5.46
N GLY A 194 41.97 33.53 6.57
CA GLY A 194 42.96 34.62 6.66
C GLY A 194 42.44 36.04 6.38
N ASN A 195 43.37 37.02 6.37
CA ASN A 195 43.13 38.47 6.16
C ASN A 195 42.70 38.84 4.73
N ILE A 196 41.95 37.99 4.04
CA ILE A 196 41.30 38.36 2.78
C ILE A 196 40.12 39.26 3.15
N SER A 197 40.11 40.49 2.64
CA SER A 197 39.04 41.45 2.85
C SER A 197 37.67 40.78 2.63
N SER A 198 36.92 40.63 3.72
CA SER A 198 35.62 39.94 3.84
C SER A 198 34.53 40.45 2.90
N ALA A 199 34.74 41.60 2.25
CA ALA A 199 33.78 42.19 1.32
C ALA A 199 33.59 41.42 0.00
N PHE A 200 34.51 40.48 -0.36
CA PHE A 200 34.46 39.74 -1.63
C PHE A 200 34.54 38.22 -1.49
N SER A 201 34.45 37.67 -0.27
CA SER A 201 34.37 36.22 -0.11
C SER A 201 33.03 35.73 -0.67
N GLY A 202 33.05 34.67 -1.49
CA GLY A 202 31.83 34.07 -2.02
C GLY A 202 30.86 33.60 -0.93
N TYR A 203 31.38 33.32 0.27
CA TYR A 203 30.64 33.01 1.48
C TYR A 203 29.85 34.24 1.99
N ASP A 204 30.53 35.34 2.30
CA ASP A 204 29.91 36.53 2.90
C ASP A 204 28.95 37.21 1.94
N TYR A 205 29.34 37.34 0.66
CA TYR A 205 28.45 37.91 -0.35
C TYR A 205 27.14 37.11 -0.46
N PHE A 206 27.22 35.78 -0.45
CA PHE A 206 26.05 34.93 -0.64
C PHE A 206 25.09 35.02 0.54
N TRP A 207 25.56 34.90 1.79
CA TRP A 207 24.71 35.00 2.98
C TRP A 207 24.22 36.43 3.26
N ASN A 208 24.94 37.46 2.83
CA ASN A 208 24.52 38.84 3.06
C ASN A 208 23.58 39.37 1.97
N ASN A 209 23.67 38.88 0.72
CA ASN A 209 22.91 39.43 -0.40
C ASN A 209 21.88 38.47 -1.02
N ILE A 210 22.14 37.16 -1.02
CA ILE A 210 21.28 36.17 -1.71
C ILE A 210 20.47 35.36 -0.68
N TRP A 211 21.13 34.74 0.29
CA TRP A 211 20.51 33.96 1.37
C TRP A 211 20.60 34.73 2.68
N SER A 212 19.96 35.90 2.72
CA SER A 212 19.94 36.78 3.89
C SER A 212 18.73 36.54 4.81
N PRO A 213 18.74 37.08 6.04
CA PRO A 213 17.58 37.06 6.92
C PRO A 213 16.33 37.71 6.30
N GLU A 214 16.51 38.70 5.41
CA GLU A 214 15.41 39.34 4.67
C GLU A 214 14.67 38.35 3.76
N ASN A 215 15.40 37.37 3.22
CA ASN A 215 14.83 36.29 2.41
C ASN A 215 14.37 35.09 3.26
N GLY A 216 14.38 35.24 4.58
CA GLY A 216 13.85 34.28 5.55
C GLY A 216 14.80 33.17 5.96
N VAL A 217 16.10 33.34 5.78
CA VAL A 217 17.11 32.48 6.43
C VAL A 217 17.05 32.70 7.94
N ILE A 218 16.91 31.62 8.70
CA ILE A 218 16.77 31.68 10.16
C ILE A 218 18.13 31.51 10.83
N ASP A 219 18.90 30.51 10.38
CA ASP A 219 20.21 30.19 10.94
C ASP A 219 21.18 29.75 9.85
N LYS A 220 22.17 30.59 9.55
CA LYS A 220 23.21 30.31 8.54
C LYS A 220 24.18 29.19 8.93
N THR A 221 24.23 28.81 10.21
CA THR A 221 25.09 27.71 10.69
C THR A 221 24.48 26.34 10.41
N ARG A 222 23.21 26.29 10.00
CA ARG A 222 22.48 25.07 9.70
C ARG A 222 22.70 24.65 8.25
N HIS A 223 23.42 23.54 8.10
CA HIS A 223 23.67 22.93 6.82
C HIS A 223 22.43 22.24 6.24
N PHE A 224 22.14 22.48 4.96
CA PHE A 224 21.13 21.70 4.25
C PHE A 224 21.62 20.27 3.94
N THR A 225 20.66 19.38 3.70
CA THR A 225 20.90 17.96 3.38
C THR A 225 20.41 17.64 1.96
N GLU A 226 20.40 16.36 1.59
CA GLU A 226 19.89 15.90 0.29
C GLU A 226 18.43 16.31 0.00
N GLN A 227 17.66 16.69 1.04
CA GLN A 227 16.32 17.26 0.91
C GLN A 227 16.27 18.51 0.03
N MET A 228 17.42 19.18 -0.12
CA MET A 228 17.56 20.27 -1.07
C MET A 228 17.18 19.80 -2.49
N TRP A 229 17.54 18.57 -2.87
CA TRP A 229 17.36 18.03 -4.22
C TRP A 229 16.23 17.01 -4.27
N TYR A 230 16.26 16.00 -3.41
CA TYR A 230 15.30 14.91 -3.40
C TYR A 230 14.52 14.86 -2.07
N PRO A 231 13.18 14.72 -2.11
CA PRO A 231 12.40 14.67 -0.87
C PRO A 231 12.69 13.44 -0.02
N TYR A 232 13.19 12.34 -0.62
CA TYR A 232 13.50 11.11 0.10
C TYR A 232 14.88 10.60 -0.26
N TRP A 233 15.60 10.07 0.74
CA TRP A 233 16.97 9.59 0.62
C TRP A 233 17.14 8.49 -0.45
N PHE A 234 16.16 7.60 -0.59
CA PHE A 234 16.21 6.51 -1.56
C PHE A 234 15.94 6.95 -3.01
N LEU A 235 15.56 8.21 -3.23
CA LEU A 235 15.42 8.81 -4.57
C LEU A 235 16.70 9.50 -5.03
N ASN A 236 17.65 9.70 -4.12
CA ASN A 236 18.89 10.36 -4.42
C ASN A 236 19.80 9.44 -5.24
N ILE A 237 19.88 9.68 -6.54
CA ILE A 237 20.71 8.91 -7.48
C ILE A 237 22.13 9.46 -7.61
N HIS A 238 22.38 10.65 -7.08
CA HIS A 238 23.71 11.25 -7.09
C HIS A 238 24.50 10.73 -5.88
N GLN A 239 25.72 10.26 -6.14
CA GLN A 239 26.68 9.95 -5.11
C GLN A 239 27.53 11.20 -4.88
N TYR A 240 27.51 11.74 -3.66
CA TYR A 240 28.31 12.91 -3.31
C TYR A 240 28.61 12.92 -1.82
N GLU A 241 29.74 13.54 -1.50
CA GLU A 241 30.12 13.90 -0.14
C GLU A 241 29.87 15.40 0.03
N LEU A 242 29.07 15.79 1.02
CA LEU A 242 28.93 17.20 1.38
C LEU A 242 30.03 17.53 2.37
N SER A 243 30.94 18.41 1.95
CA SER A 243 32.05 18.86 2.78
C SER A 243 32.27 20.37 2.64
N TYR A 244 32.80 20.96 3.69
CA TYR A 244 33.17 22.37 3.78
C TYR A 244 34.49 22.50 4.54
N THR A 245 35.20 23.61 4.37
CA THR A 245 36.50 23.84 4.97
C THR A 245 36.45 25.03 5.92
N VAL A 246 36.89 24.86 7.16
CA VAL A 246 37.05 25.94 8.14
C VAL A 246 38.51 25.93 8.59
N ASP A 247 39.18 27.07 8.49
CA ASP A 247 40.60 27.23 8.89
C ASP A 247 41.55 26.18 8.27
N GLY A 248 41.27 25.78 7.03
CA GLY A 248 42.06 24.76 6.32
C GLY A 248 41.75 23.31 6.71
N GLN A 249 40.86 23.08 7.68
CA GLN A 249 40.37 21.75 8.04
C GLN A 249 39.07 21.43 7.29
N LYS A 250 39.05 20.27 6.61
CA LYS A 250 37.88 19.78 5.87
C LYS A 250 36.93 19.05 6.84
N PHE A 251 35.71 19.54 6.94
CA PHE A 251 34.62 18.91 7.69
C PHE A 251 33.67 18.22 6.72
N ILE A 252 33.34 16.95 7.02
CA ILE A 252 32.36 16.19 6.26
C ILE A 252 31.02 16.34 6.96
N ALA A 253 30.09 17.03 6.31
CA ALA A 253 28.71 17.15 6.78
C ALA A 253 27.90 15.89 6.44
N ARG A 254 28.24 15.21 5.34
CA ARG A 254 27.60 13.95 4.95
C ARG A 254 28.51 13.09 4.09
N GLU A 255 28.66 11.83 4.48
CA GLU A 255 29.43 10.82 3.74
C GLU A 255 28.67 10.28 2.53
N SER A 256 29.42 9.84 1.51
CA SER A 256 28.82 9.16 0.35
C SER A 256 28.29 7.78 0.75
N PHE A 257 27.12 7.39 0.25
CA PHE A 257 26.40 6.17 0.64
C PHE A 257 27.00 4.85 0.07
N GLY A 258 28.29 4.84 -0.28
CA GLY A 258 28.96 3.74 -0.96
C GLY A 258 28.97 3.89 -2.49
N PRO A 259 29.36 2.84 -3.23
CA PRO A 259 29.60 2.93 -4.68
C PRO A 259 28.31 3.18 -5.48
N GLN A 260 28.41 3.88 -6.61
CA GLN A 260 27.27 4.29 -7.45
C GLN A 260 26.31 3.15 -7.81
N TRP A 261 26.81 1.94 -8.05
CA TRP A 261 25.96 0.78 -8.36
C TRP A 261 25.02 0.41 -7.19
N LEU A 262 25.44 0.64 -5.95
CA LEU A 262 24.63 0.39 -4.74
C LEU A 262 23.50 1.40 -4.63
N VAL A 263 23.77 2.68 -4.93
CA VAL A 263 22.77 3.75 -4.96
C VAL A 263 21.71 3.46 -6.02
N ILE A 264 22.14 3.13 -7.25
CA ILE A 264 21.23 2.77 -8.35
C ILE A 264 20.42 1.52 -7.99
N SER A 265 21.05 0.51 -7.40
CA SER A 265 20.37 -0.72 -6.96
C SER A 265 19.32 -0.44 -5.88
N THR A 266 19.64 0.44 -4.93
CA THR A 266 18.72 0.87 -3.86
C THR A 266 17.52 1.62 -4.44
N PHE A 267 17.75 2.55 -5.38
CA PHE A 267 16.70 3.26 -6.10
C PHE A 267 15.77 2.30 -6.87
N LEU A 268 16.33 1.38 -7.66
CA LEU A 268 15.56 0.38 -8.41
C LEU A 268 14.76 -0.53 -7.49
N PHE A 269 15.37 -0.97 -6.39
CA PHE A 269 14.71 -1.79 -5.38
C PHE A 269 13.56 -1.02 -4.70
N ALA A 270 13.77 0.26 -4.36
CA ALA A 270 12.72 1.12 -3.80
C ALA A 270 11.54 1.28 -4.78
N CYS A 271 11.82 1.52 -6.07
CA CYS A 271 10.79 1.59 -7.12
C CYS A 271 9.99 0.28 -7.22
N LEU A 272 10.67 -0.87 -7.20
CA LEU A 272 10.02 -2.18 -7.23
C LEU A 272 9.15 -2.39 -5.98
N CYS A 273 9.68 -2.12 -4.79
CA CYS A 273 8.97 -2.28 -3.52
C CYS A 273 7.73 -1.39 -3.46
N ILE A 274 7.86 -0.10 -3.80
CA ILE A 274 6.73 0.85 -3.83
C ILE A 274 5.68 0.38 -4.84
N THR A 275 6.08 -0.06 -6.03
CA THR A 275 5.15 -0.59 -7.04
C THR A 275 4.40 -1.82 -6.53
N LEU A 276 5.10 -2.77 -5.90
CA LEU A 276 4.49 -3.96 -5.31
C LEU A 276 3.53 -3.61 -4.18
N ILE A 277 3.86 -2.63 -3.34
CA ILE A 277 2.98 -2.14 -2.28
C ILE A 277 1.73 -1.49 -2.87
N VAL A 278 1.87 -0.59 -3.85
CA VAL A 278 0.72 0.09 -4.51
C VAL A 278 -0.23 -0.94 -5.13
N VAL A 279 0.30 -1.85 -5.95
CA VAL A 279 -0.51 -2.88 -6.61
C VAL A 279 -1.11 -3.84 -5.58
N GLY A 280 -0.31 -4.26 -4.59
CA GLY A 280 -0.74 -5.15 -3.52
C GLY A 280 -1.88 -4.57 -2.70
N LEU A 281 -1.76 -3.33 -2.23
CA LEU A 281 -2.78 -2.62 -1.47
C LEU A 281 -4.08 -2.49 -2.26
N GLN A 282 -4.01 -2.13 -3.55
CA GLN A 282 -5.19 -2.06 -4.41
C GLN A 282 -5.97 -3.39 -4.43
N PHE A 283 -5.28 -4.52 -4.61
CA PHE A 283 -5.93 -5.83 -4.60
C PHE A 283 -6.39 -6.29 -3.21
N ILE A 284 -5.68 -5.92 -2.15
CA ILE A 284 -6.09 -6.18 -0.76
C ILE A 284 -7.40 -5.47 -0.45
N TYR A 285 -7.49 -4.17 -0.72
CA TYR A 285 -8.70 -3.38 -0.50
C TYR A 285 -9.84 -3.78 -1.42
N LEU A 286 -9.57 -4.09 -2.69
CA LEU A 286 -10.56 -4.64 -3.61
C LEU A 286 -11.12 -5.98 -3.11
N ARG A 287 -10.26 -6.87 -2.60
CA ARG A 287 -10.66 -8.15 -2.00
C ARG A 287 -11.48 -7.93 -0.73
N TRP A 288 -11.11 -6.94 0.09
CA TRP A 288 -11.86 -6.57 1.28
C TRP A 288 -13.28 -6.10 0.91
N ASN A 289 -13.38 -5.16 -0.02
CA ASN A 289 -14.65 -4.67 -0.57
C ASN A 289 -15.52 -5.82 -1.06
N ASN A 290 -14.99 -6.66 -1.96
CA ASN A 290 -15.74 -7.79 -2.52
C ASN A 290 -16.13 -8.82 -1.44
N GLY A 291 -15.26 -9.07 -0.47
CA GLY A 291 -15.54 -9.96 0.66
C GLY A 291 -16.64 -9.41 1.57
N LYS A 292 -16.77 -8.09 1.71
CA LYS A 292 -17.88 -7.45 2.41
C LYS A 292 -19.15 -7.46 1.56
N PHE A 293 -19.05 -7.17 0.27
CA PHE A 293 -20.17 -7.28 -0.66
C PHE A 293 -20.83 -8.66 -0.57
N TYR A 294 -20.06 -9.75 -0.68
CA TYR A 294 -20.59 -11.12 -0.58
C TYR A 294 -21.19 -11.49 0.78
N ARG A 295 -20.83 -10.77 1.85
CA ARG A 295 -21.42 -11.01 3.17
C ARG A 295 -22.80 -10.37 3.28
N TRP A 296 -22.97 -9.17 2.73
CA TRP A 296 -24.17 -8.36 2.93
C TRP A 296 -25.14 -8.37 1.76
N HIS A 297 -24.71 -8.86 0.60
CA HIS A 297 -25.53 -8.89 -0.59
C HIS A 297 -25.86 -10.31 -1.03
N ASP A 298 -27.01 -10.43 -1.68
CA ASP A 298 -27.38 -11.60 -2.44
C ASP A 298 -26.67 -11.60 -3.80
N ILE A 299 -27.14 -12.46 -4.68
CA ILE A 299 -26.56 -12.68 -5.98
C ILE A 299 -26.86 -11.53 -6.96
N GLU A 300 -28.05 -10.94 -6.83
CA GLU A 300 -28.54 -9.81 -7.61
C GLU A 300 -27.95 -8.48 -7.11
N GLY A 301 -27.22 -8.50 -6.00
CA GLY A 301 -26.65 -7.31 -5.39
C GLY A 301 -27.64 -6.56 -4.50
N LYS A 302 -28.73 -7.20 -4.08
CA LYS A 302 -29.66 -6.68 -3.08
C LYS A 302 -29.14 -7.01 -1.68
N LEU A 303 -29.44 -6.15 -0.72
CA LEU A 303 -29.09 -6.37 0.68
C LEU A 303 -29.88 -7.55 1.25
N ILE A 304 -29.18 -8.46 1.92
CA ILE A 304 -29.82 -9.62 2.56
C ILE A 304 -30.48 -9.23 3.89
N THR A 305 -31.48 -10.01 4.30
CA THR A 305 -32.11 -9.82 5.61
C THR A 305 -31.13 -10.15 6.74
N ARG A 306 -31.39 -9.57 7.93
CA ARG A 306 -30.56 -9.82 9.12
C ARG A 306 -30.54 -11.31 9.51
N GLU A 307 -31.66 -11.99 9.32
CA GLU A 307 -31.82 -13.42 9.56
C GLU A 307 -30.99 -14.25 8.59
N GLU A 308 -31.05 -13.94 7.30
CA GLU A 308 -30.25 -14.65 6.30
C GLU A 308 -28.75 -14.44 6.56
N HIS A 309 -28.34 -13.22 6.90
CA HIS A 309 -26.96 -12.94 7.30
C HIS A 309 -26.52 -13.77 8.51
N ALA A 310 -27.35 -13.83 9.56
CA ALA A 310 -27.08 -14.62 10.76
C ALA A 310 -26.97 -16.13 10.43
N TYR A 311 -27.88 -16.65 9.61
CA TYR A 311 -27.85 -18.03 9.12
C TYR A 311 -26.56 -18.32 8.33
N ARG A 312 -26.15 -17.45 7.42
CA ARG A 312 -24.88 -17.59 6.66
C ARG A 312 -23.68 -17.65 7.60
N ILE A 313 -23.62 -16.79 8.62
CA ILE A 313 -22.55 -16.81 9.62
C ILE A 313 -22.54 -18.13 10.40
N GLN A 314 -23.70 -18.59 10.87
CA GLN A 314 -23.81 -19.86 11.60
C GLN A 314 -23.39 -21.04 10.74
N LYS A 315 -23.85 -21.12 9.48
CA LYS A 315 -23.46 -22.15 8.52
C LYS A 315 -21.96 -22.18 8.27
N GLN A 316 -21.32 -21.02 8.15
CA GLN A 316 -19.87 -20.92 8.01
C GLN A 316 -19.13 -21.38 9.27
N LYS A 317 -19.60 -20.99 10.46
CA LYS A 317 -19.04 -21.47 11.74
C LYS A 317 -19.17 -22.99 11.85
N LEU A 318 -20.35 -23.54 11.57
CA LEU A 318 -20.62 -24.97 11.59
C LEU A 318 -19.67 -25.71 10.63
N LYS A 319 -19.56 -25.25 9.38
CA LYS A 319 -18.64 -25.85 8.39
C LYS A 319 -17.19 -25.89 8.87
N LYS A 320 -16.70 -24.82 9.51
CA LYS A 320 -15.34 -24.79 10.08
C LYS A 320 -15.18 -25.82 11.20
N VAL A 321 -16.17 -25.93 12.08
CA VAL A 321 -16.19 -26.91 13.18
C VAL A 321 -16.25 -28.33 12.62
N THR A 322 -17.11 -28.62 11.64
CA THR A 322 -17.23 -29.93 10.98
C THR A 322 -15.90 -30.34 10.35
N ILE A 323 -15.23 -29.43 9.63
CA ILE A 323 -13.91 -29.71 9.02
C ILE A 323 -12.87 -30.04 10.11
N LYS A 324 -12.84 -29.27 11.20
CA LYS A 324 -11.93 -29.51 12.33
C LYS A 324 -12.20 -30.86 12.99
N ASN A 325 -13.47 -31.19 13.23
CA ASN A 325 -13.88 -32.45 13.83
C ASN A 325 -13.57 -33.63 12.92
N GLN A 326 -13.82 -33.51 11.61
CA GLN A 326 -13.48 -34.55 10.63
C GLN A 326 -11.96 -34.76 10.55
N ALA A 327 -11.16 -33.70 10.61
CA ALA A 327 -9.70 -33.83 10.68
C ALA A 327 -9.24 -34.55 11.96
N LYS A 328 -9.85 -34.22 13.11
CA LYS A 328 -9.58 -34.90 14.40
C LYS A 328 -9.99 -36.37 14.35
N MET A 329 -11.17 -36.69 13.84
CA MET A 329 -11.66 -38.06 13.67
C MET A 329 -10.74 -38.87 12.75
N ASN A 330 -10.32 -38.30 11.61
CA ASN A 330 -9.37 -38.95 10.71
C ASN A 330 -8.03 -39.27 11.39
N LEU A 331 -7.56 -38.38 12.27
CA LEU A 331 -6.32 -38.60 13.04
C LEU A 331 -6.49 -39.72 14.07
N ILE A 332 -7.63 -39.74 14.77
CA ILE A 332 -7.98 -40.79 15.73
C ILE A 332 -8.10 -42.14 15.00
N HIS A 333 -8.86 -42.22 13.91
CA HIS A 333 -9.02 -43.44 13.12
C HIS A 333 -7.66 -43.99 12.66
N LYS A 334 -6.76 -43.15 12.14
CA LYS A 334 -5.41 -43.59 11.77
C LYS A 334 -4.61 -44.15 12.95
N LYS A 335 -4.68 -43.50 14.12
CA LYS A 335 -4.01 -43.98 15.33
C LYS A 335 -4.60 -45.31 15.80
N THR A 336 -5.92 -45.44 15.78
CA THR A 336 -6.62 -46.67 16.19
C THR A 336 -6.35 -47.80 15.22
N GLU A 337 -6.44 -47.57 13.91
CA GLU A 337 -6.13 -48.54 12.85
C GLU A 337 -4.71 -49.09 13.02
N TYR A 338 -3.73 -48.22 13.28
CA TYR A 338 -2.36 -48.64 13.54
C TYR A 338 -2.22 -49.46 14.83
N LYS A 339 -2.89 -49.07 15.91
CA LYS A 339 -2.90 -49.83 17.18
C LYS A 339 -3.55 -51.21 17.01
N VAL A 340 -4.68 -51.30 16.31
CA VAL A 340 -5.37 -52.56 16.00
C VAL A 340 -4.46 -53.45 15.17
N PHE A 341 -3.82 -52.90 14.14
CA PHE A 341 -2.81 -53.61 13.35
C PHE A 341 -1.67 -54.16 14.22
N LEU A 342 -1.09 -53.33 15.10
CA LEU A 342 -0.02 -53.76 16.02
C LEU A 342 -0.46 -54.88 16.97
N LYS A 343 -1.70 -54.83 17.46
CA LYS A 343 -2.28 -55.89 18.30
C LYS A 343 -2.47 -57.19 17.50
N GLY A 344 -3.00 -57.11 16.29
CA GLY A 344 -3.26 -58.27 15.43
C GLY A 344 -1.99 -59.05 15.05
N ILE A 345 -0.84 -58.37 14.95
CA ILE A 345 0.43 -59.04 14.68
C ILE A 345 1.18 -59.48 15.94
N LYS A 346 0.70 -59.18 17.15
CA LYS A 346 1.48 -59.37 18.40
C LYS A 346 1.86 -60.84 18.66
N VAL A 347 0.98 -61.77 18.26
CA VAL A 347 1.08 -63.23 18.46
C VAL A 347 2.07 -63.89 17.48
N LEU A 348 2.40 -63.23 16.37
CA LEU A 348 3.29 -63.76 15.34
C LEU A 348 4.76 -63.79 15.79
N GLU A 349 5.56 -64.64 15.15
CA GLU A 349 6.99 -64.73 15.42
C GLU A 349 7.73 -63.43 15.05
N LYS A 350 8.93 -63.19 15.59
CA LYS A 350 9.65 -61.90 15.43
C LYS A 350 9.89 -61.53 13.96
N ASN A 351 10.22 -62.52 13.13
CA ASN A 351 10.52 -62.30 11.70
C ASN A 351 9.25 -61.99 10.90
N GLU A 352 8.16 -62.72 11.14
CA GLU A 352 6.86 -62.48 10.51
C GLU A 352 6.26 -61.11 10.89
N ARG A 353 6.41 -60.70 12.16
CA ARG A 353 6.00 -59.36 12.62
C ARG A 353 6.71 -58.25 11.86
N LYS A 354 8.03 -58.41 11.60
CA LYS A 354 8.79 -57.43 10.82
C LYS A 354 8.30 -57.37 9.38
N ALA A 355 8.03 -58.53 8.76
CA ALA A 355 7.50 -58.60 7.39
C ALA A 355 6.14 -57.90 7.28
N LYS A 356 5.17 -58.27 8.14
CA LYS A 356 3.82 -57.64 8.15
C LYS A 356 3.88 -56.13 8.41
N LYS A 357 4.77 -55.64 9.29
CA LYS A 357 4.98 -54.19 9.51
C LYS A 357 5.46 -53.49 8.25
N ARG A 358 6.42 -54.08 7.52
CA ARG A 358 6.91 -53.53 6.25
C ARG A 358 5.79 -53.47 5.21
N ASP A 359 5.00 -54.53 5.10
CA ASP A 359 3.85 -54.58 4.18
C ASP A 359 2.79 -53.54 4.52
N TYR A 360 2.44 -53.36 5.79
CA TYR A 360 1.50 -52.32 6.21
C TYR A 360 1.99 -50.92 5.84
N ILE A 361 3.27 -50.62 6.09
CA ILE A 361 3.87 -49.33 5.72
C ILE A 361 3.85 -49.16 4.19
N LYS A 362 4.22 -50.19 3.43
CA LYS A 362 4.20 -50.19 1.96
C LYS A 362 2.79 -49.94 1.43
N ASN A 363 1.78 -50.61 1.99
CA ASN A 363 0.37 -50.44 1.61
C ASN A 363 -0.15 -49.04 1.93
N LYS A 364 0.17 -48.48 3.12
CA LYS A 364 -0.21 -47.10 3.46
C LYS A 364 0.49 -46.05 2.59
N LEU A 365 1.74 -46.31 2.22
CA LEU A 365 2.48 -45.46 1.30
C LEU A 365 1.88 -45.51 -0.11
N LEU A 366 1.47 -46.70 -0.57
CA LEU A 366 0.74 -46.89 -1.82
C LEU A 366 -0.61 -46.17 -1.81
N GLU A 367 -1.41 -46.32 -0.76
CA GLU A 367 -2.70 -45.61 -0.58
C GLU A 367 -2.51 -44.09 -0.68
N ARG A 368 -1.46 -43.55 -0.03
CA ARG A 368 -1.11 -42.13 -0.12
C ARG A 368 -0.71 -41.74 -1.54
N LYS A 369 0.07 -42.56 -2.24
CA LYS A 369 0.47 -42.32 -3.64
C LYS A 369 -0.75 -42.33 -4.58
N LEU A 370 -1.67 -43.29 -4.42
CA LEU A 370 -2.91 -43.37 -5.17
C LEU A 370 -3.81 -42.15 -4.93
N LYS A 371 -3.91 -41.68 -3.68
CA LYS A 371 -4.65 -40.44 -3.37
C LYS A 371 -4.00 -39.19 -3.99
N ILE A 372 -2.68 -39.12 -4.02
CA ILE A 372 -1.99 -38.03 -4.71
C ILE A 372 -2.22 -38.11 -6.22
N ALA A 373 -2.16 -39.32 -6.80
CA ALA A 373 -2.43 -39.55 -8.21
C ALA A 373 -3.87 -39.18 -8.60
N SER A 374 -4.87 -39.54 -7.78
CA SER A 374 -6.26 -39.15 -8.04
C SER A 374 -6.48 -37.64 -8.00
N ILE A 375 -5.84 -36.93 -7.05
CA ILE A 375 -5.84 -35.46 -7.00
C ILE A 375 -5.14 -34.85 -8.24
N LYS A 376 -4.04 -35.46 -8.71
CA LYS A 376 -3.38 -35.02 -9.94
C LYS A 376 -4.28 -35.22 -11.16
N ASN A 377 -4.93 -36.38 -11.27
CA ASN A 377 -5.85 -36.70 -12.35
C ASN A 377 -7.07 -35.76 -12.35
N SER A 378 -7.64 -35.44 -11.19
CA SER A 378 -8.74 -34.49 -11.10
C SER A 378 -8.32 -33.08 -11.55
N LYS A 379 -7.12 -32.62 -11.16
CA LYS A 379 -6.54 -31.36 -11.63
C LYS A 379 -6.27 -31.37 -13.13
N LEU A 380 -5.81 -32.49 -13.68
CA LEU A 380 -5.60 -32.67 -15.11
C LEU A 380 -6.93 -32.59 -15.86
N ALA A 381 -7.97 -33.27 -15.38
CA ALA A 381 -9.32 -33.21 -15.94
C ALA A 381 -9.87 -31.77 -15.92
N GLU A 382 -9.71 -31.03 -14.82
CA GLU A 382 -10.08 -29.61 -14.75
C GLU A 382 -9.31 -28.76 -15.77
N LYS A 383 -8.00 -29.00 -15.93
CA LYS A 383 -7.17 -28.30 -16.93
C LYS A 383 -7.65 -28.60 -18.36
N ASN A 384 -7.91 -29.86 -18.66
CA ASN A 384 -8.41 -30.30 -19.97
C ASN A 384 -9.78 -29.69 -20.27
N ASN A 385 -10.69 -29.66 -19.29
CA ASN A 385 -11.98 -28.98 -19.43
C ASN A 385 -11.80 -27.48 -19.73
N LYS A 386 -10.89 -26.78 -19.02
CA LYS A 386 -10.59 -25.36 -19.33
C LYS A 386 -10.04 -25.16 -20.74
N ILE A 387 -9.23 -26.09 -21.26
CA ILE A 387 -8.72 -26.05 -22.64
C ILE A 387 -9.86 -26.28 -23.62
N GLN A 388 -10.74 -27.25 -23.37
CA GLN A 388 -11.92 -27.51 -24.19
C GLN A 388 -12.85 -26.29 -24.25
N ILE A 389 -13.15 -25.66 -23.11
CA ILE A 389 -13.93 -24.42 -23.06
C ILE A 389 -13.26 -23.31 -23.89
N LYS A 390 -11.93 -23.16 -23.81
CA LYS A 390 -11.21 -22.17 -24.63
C LYS A 390 -11.34 -22.46 -26.13
N ARG A 391 -11.18 -23.73 -26.54
CA ARG A 391 -11.34 -24.16 -27.93
C ARG A 391 -12.77 -23.90 -28.43
N TRP A 392 -13.77 -24.24 -27.61
CA TRP A 392 -15.17 -23.97 -27.89
C TRP A 392 -15.47 -22.47 -28.05
N ILE A 393 -14.90 -21.62 -27.19
CA ILE A 393 -15.03 -20.16 -27.34
C ILE A 393 -14.39 -19.67 -28.64
N LEU A 394 -13.28 -20.28 -29.09
CA LEU A 394 -12.63 -19.91 -30.35
C LEU A 394 -13.40 -20.39 -31.58
N SER A 395 -14.16 -21.48 -31.49
CA SER A 395 -15.02 -21.95 -32.59
C SER A 395 -16.27 -21.09 -32.78
N ILE A 396 -16.63 -20.24 -31.81
CA ILE A 396 -17.76 -19.30 -31.91
C ILE A 396 -17.36 -18.08 -32.76
N ASN A 397 -18.34 -17.47 -33.43
CA ASN A 397 -18.18 -16.23 -34.19
C ASN A 397 -17.55 -15.12 -33.33
N TYR A 398 -16.59 -14.37 -33.88
CA TYR A 398 -15.80 -13.35 -33.19
C TYR A 398 -16.67 -12.33 -32.43
N LYS A 399 -17.77 -11.88 -33.04
CA LYS A 399 -18.71 -10.90 -32.43
C LYS A 399 -19.35 -11.42 -31.13
N ASP A 400 -19.64 -12.72 -31.06
CA ASP A 400 -20.31 -13.36 -29.93
C ASP A 400 -19.36 -13.82 -28.83
N ARG A 401 -18.05 -13.95 -29.13
CA ARG A 401 -17.03 -14.40 -28.17
C ARG A 401 -16.99 -13.54 -26.92
N ALA A 402 -17.24 -12.24 -27.04
CA ALA A 402 -17.28 -11.32 -25.90
C ALA A 402 -18.42 -11.67 -24.94
N TYR A 403 -19.64 -11.79 -25.47
CA TYR A 403 -20.85 -12.14 -24.72
C TYR A 403 -20.73 -13.52 -24.04
N VAL A 404 -20.30 -14.54 -24.79
CA VAL A 404 -20.14 -15.91 -24.25
C VAL A 404 -19.09 -15.94 -23.13
N LYS A 405 -17.96 -15.22 -23.30
CA LYS A 405 -16.95 -15.10 -22.25
C LYS A 405 -17.50 -14.42 -21.00
N ASP A 406 -18.37 -13.43 -21.14
CA ASP A 406 -18.95 -12.73 -20.00
C ASP A 406 -20.02 -13.58 -19.30
N ASN A 407 -20.86 -14.31 -20.03
CA ASN A 407 -21.81 -15.27 -19.45
C ASN A 407 -21.13 -16.39 -18.66
N LEU A 408 -20.06 -16.99 -19.21
CA LEU A 408 -19.29 -18.01 -18.50
C LEU A 408 -18.64 -17.47 -17.21
N ARG A 409 -18.21 -16.20 -17.21
CA ARG A 409 -17.67 -15.55 -16.00
C ARG A 409 -18.76 -15.31 -14.98
N GLU A 410 -19.93 -14.86 -15.43
CA GLU A 410 -21.05 -14.64 -14.54
C GLU A 410 -21.49 -15.97 -13.93
N ALA A 411 -21.56 -17.05 -14.72
CA ALA A 411 -21.79 -18.41 -14.21
C ALA A 411 -20.75 -18.85 -13.17
N GLU A 412 -19.46 -18.56 -13.38
CA GLU A 412 -18.41 -18.85 -12.39
C GLU A 412 -18.57 -18.00 -11.11
N ARG A 413 -18.99 -16.74 -11.24
CA ARG A 413 -19.36 -15.88 -10.11
C ARG A 413 -20.55 -16.48 -9.35
N TYR A 414 -21.63 -16.88 -10.03
CA TYR A 414 -22.79 -17.56 -9.44
C TYR A 414 -22.37 -18.83 -8.69
N LYS A 415 -21.54 -19.69 -9.31
CA LYS A 415 -21.02 -20.90 -8.68
C LYS A 415 -20.26 -20.60 -7.38
N LYS A 416 -19.47 -19.52 -7.35
CA LYS A 416 -18.73 -19.07 -6.17
C LYS A 416 -19.67 -18.54 -5.08
N LEU A 417 -20.71 -17.82 -5.46
CA LEU A 417 -21.75 -17.29 -4.56
C LEU A 417 -22.51 -18.44 -3.89
N VAL A 418 -23.00 -19.41 -4.67
CA VAL A 418 -23.69 -20.61 -4.15
C VAL A 418 -22.78 -21.39 -3.19
N LYS A 419 -21.50 -21.60 -3.55
CA LYS A 419 -20.52 -22.25 -2.68
C LYS A 419 -20.32 -21.52 -1.34
N ASN A 420 -20.47 -20.20 -1.34
CA ASN A 420 -20.39 -19.36 -0.14
C ASN A 420 -21.70 -19.29 0.66
N GLY A 421 -22.73 -20.02 0.23
CA GLY A 421 -24.02 -20.11 0.92
C GLY A 421 -24.97 -18.96 0.62
N VAL A 422 -24.74 -18.23 -0.48
CA VAL A 422 -25.66 -17.21 -0.97
C VAL A 422 -26.84 -17.92 -1.64
N LEU A 423 -28.06 -17.72 -1.11
CA LEU A 423 -29.27 -18.36 -1.63
C LEU A 423 -29.66 -17.72 -2.96
N ILE A 424 -30.02 -18.55 -3.94
CA ILE A 424 -30.69 -18.11 -5.16
C ILE A 424 -32.19 -18.13 -4.84
N PHE A 425 -32.77 -16.98 -4.51
CA PHE A 425 -34.22 -16.86 -4.69
C PHE A 425 -34.46 -16.75 -6.19
N LYS A 426 -35.26 -17.66 -6.76
CA LYS A 426 -35.66 -17.58 -8.16
C LYS A 426 -36.24 -16.20 -8.42
N THR A 427 -35.61 -15.43 -9.30
CA THR A 427 -36.33 -14.40 -10.05
C THR A 427 -37.36 -15.11 -10.89
N LYS A 428 -38.61 -14.63 -10.86
CA LYS A 428 -39.58 -14.90 -11.93
C LYS A 428 -38.82 -14.67 -13.24
N TYR A 429 -38.71 -15.73 -14.05
CA TYR A 429 -38.41 -15.53 -15.46
C TYR A 429 -39.49 -14.57 -15.96
N VAL A 430 -39.08 -13.37 -16.37
CA VAL A 430 -39.94 -12.53 -17.19
C VAL A 430 -40.00 -13.28 -18.52
N ASN A 431 -41.16 -13.91 -18.76
CA ASN A 431 -41.50 -14.51 -20.04
C ASN A 431 -41.54 -13.44 -21.13
#